data_AF-A0A950BMZ9-F1
#
_entry.id   AF-A0A950BMZ9-F1
#
_cell.length_a   1.000
_cell.length_b   1.000
_cell.length_c   1.000
_cell.angle_alpha   90.00
_cell.angle_beta   90.00
_cell.angle_gamma   90.00
#
_symmetry.space_group_name_H-M   'P 1'
#
loop_
_entity.id
_entity.type
_entity.pdbx_description
1 polymer ?
#
loop_
_entity_poly.entity_id
_entity_poly.type
_entity_poly.pdbx_seq_one_letter_code
_entity_poly.pdbx_strand_id
1 'polypeptide(L)'
;MALRVVPAALTLNSDRTERPSDRTVISRRRLRAFWARRADAENPLKAWYGVARRAQWNNLVEIQQTYPSAEAVGRYTVFNIKGNAYRLVARIEYHLHIIFIKEVFPHAEYDKDKWK
;
A
#
# COMPACT_ATOMS: atom_id res chain seq x y z
N MET A 1 -28.31 35.52 -50.33
CA MET A 1 -28.22 34.26 -49.55
C MET A 1 -27.12 33.42 -50.18
N ALA A 2 -26.08 32.93 -49.52
CA ALA A 2 -25.74 32.90 -48.11
C ALA A 2 -24.21 32.88 -47.98
N LEU A 3 -23.72 33.61 -46.97
CA LEU A 3 -22.35 33.52 -46.45
C LEU A 3 -22.07 32.06 -46.08
N ARG A 4 -21.01 31.44 -46.62
CA ARG A 4 -20.52 30.17 -46.08
C ARG A 4 -19.49 30.48 -45.00
N VAL A 5 -19.99 30.55 -43.78
CA VAL A 5 -19.23 30.62 -42.54
C VAL A 5 -18.40 29.35 -42.40
N VAL A 6 -17.12 29.51 -42.09
CA VAL A 6 -16.24 28.43 -41.59
C VAL A 6 -16.48 28.31 -40.09
N PRO A 7 -16.76 27.11 -39.54
CA PRO A 7 -16.49 26.83 -38.14
C PRO A 7 -15.33 25.82 -38.06
N ALA A 8 -14.21 26.23 -37.46
CA ALA A 8 -13.93 26.17 -36.03
C ALA A 8 -13.14 24.89 -35.73
N ALA A 9 -11.84 25.09 -35.57
CA ALA A 9 -10.88 24.12 -35.13
C ALA A 9 -11.14 23.66 -33.69
N LEU A 10 -10.48 22.56 -33.33
CA LEU A 10 -10.32 21.99 -32.00
C LEU A 10 -11.58 21.36 -31.37
N THR A 11 -11.74 20.06 -31.61
CA THR A 11 -11.98 19.17 -30.48
C THR A 11 -10.67 18.42 -30.23
N LEU A 12 -9.79 19.03 -29.43
CA LEU A 12 -8.76 18.29 -28.70
C LEU A 12 -9.54 17.34 -27.77
N ASN A 13 -9.87 16.15 -28.28
CA ASN A 13 -10.24 15.03 -27.45
C ASN A 13 -9.03 14.77 -26.56
N SER A 14 -9.08 15.36 -25.38
CA SER A 14 -8.17 15.12 -24.28
C SER A 14 -8.51 13.75 -23.73
N ASP A 15 -8.31 12.72 -24.54
CA ASP A 15 -8.20 11.34 -24.11
C ASP A 15 -6.82 11.17 -23.45
N ARG A 16 -6.60 11.96 -22.39
CA ARG A 16 -5.65 11.60 -21.36
C ARG A 16 -6.34 10.50 -20.59
N THR A 17 -6.14 9.28 -21.05
CA THR A 17 -6.20 8.08 -20.21
C THR A 17 -5.66 8.44 -18.83
N GLU A 18 -6.57 8.64 -17.86
CA GLU A 18 -6.20 8.62 -16.46
C GLU A 18 -5.59 7.24 -16.24
N ARG A 19 -4.25 7.16 -16.13
CA ARG A 19 -3.63 5.92 -15.70
C ARG A 19 -4.13 5.65 -14.29
N PRO A 20 -4.93 4.62 -14.03
CA PRO A 20 -5.27 4.29 -12.66
C PRO A 20 -3.99 3.82 -11.99
N SER A 21 -3.79 4.24 -10.75
CA SER A 21 -2.96 3.59 -9.73
C SER A 21 -1.42 3.70 -9.82
N ASP A 22 -0.89 4.84 -9.39
CA ASP A 22 0.29 4.86 -8.50
C ASP A 22 0.14 5.97 -7.44
N ARG A 23 -1.06 6.03 -6.83
CA ARG A 23 -1.35 7.01 -5.76
C ARG A 23 -0.87 6.54 -4.39
N THR A 24 -0.47 5.28 -4.25
CA THR A 24 -0.14 4.69 -2.95
C THR A 24 1.31 4.96 -2.57
N VAL A 25 1.53 5.86 -1.61
CA VAL A 25 2.87 6.21 -1.13
C VAL A 25 3.28 5.25 0.00
N ILE A 26 4.36 4.50 -0.19
CA ILE A 26 4.86 3.51 0.79
C ILE A 26 6.38 3.66 0.99
N SER A 27 6.81 3.84 2.24
CA SER A 27 8.25 3.89 2.57
C SER A 27 8.86 2.48 2.62
N ARG A 28 9.75 2.17 1.66
CA ARG A 28 10.43 0.86 1.56
C ARG A 28 11.67 0.72 2.46
N ARG A 29 12.15 1.80 3.08
CA ARG A 29 13.41 1.82 3.85
C ARG A 29 13.40 0.83 5.03
N ARG A 30 12.32 0.80 5.81
CA ARG A 30 12.18 -0.09 6.98
C ARG A 30 12.21 -1.56 6.57
N LEU A 31 11.55 -1.91 5.47
CA LEU A 31 11.56 -3.29 4.96
C LEU A 31 12.97 -3.73 4.56
N ARG A 32 13.70 -2.88 3.82
CA ARG A 32 15.11 -3.14 3.46
C ARG A 32 15.99 -3.35 4.69
N ALA A 33 15.86 -2.47 5.68
CA ALA A 33 16.63 -2.57 6.91
C ALA A 33 16.31 -3.86 7.71
N PHE A 34 15.08 -4.34 7.64
CA PHE A 34 14.69 -5.60 8.26
C PHE A 34 15.29 -6.80 7.53
N TRP A 35 15.05 -6.95 6.23
CA TRP A 35 15.52 -8.13 5.51
C TRP A 35 17.03 -8.17 5.31
N ALA A 36 17.73 -7.04 5.42
CA ALA A 36 19.20 -7.03 5.50
C ALA A 36 19.74 -7.79 6.73
N ARG A 37 18.94 -7.90 7.80
CA ARG A 37 19.28 -8.63 9.04
C ARG A 37 18.62 -10.02 9.11
N ARG A 38 17.62 -10.27 8.27
CA ARG A 38 16.78 -11.48 8.21
C ARG A 38 16.46 -11.76 6.74
N ALA A 39 17.39 -12.39 6.02
CA ALA A 39 17.32 -12.57 4.57
C ALA A 39 16.06 -13.34 4.12
N ASP A 40 15.59 -14.26 4.97
CA ASP A 40 14.36 -15.04 4.78
C ASP A 40 13.08 -14.18 4.79
N ALA A 41 13.15 -12.92 5.24
CA ALA A 41 12.06 -11.96 5.16
C ALA A 41 11.99 -11.19 3.83
N GLU A 42 13.03 -11.24 2.99
CA GLU A 42 13.12 -10.39 1.80
C GLU A 42 11.99 -10.64 0.80
N ASN A 43 11.86 -11.88 0.34
CA ASN A 43 10.85 -12.27 -0.63
C ASN A 43 9.41 -12.02 -0.14
N PRO A 44 9.01 -12.45 1.07
CA PRO A 44 7.65 -12.19 1.55
C PRO A 44 7.37 -10.69 1.76
N LEU A 45 8.36 -9.90 2.19
CA LEU A 45 8.19 -8.44 2.31
C LEU A 45 8.14 -7.72 0.95
N LYS A 46 8.88 -8.20 -0.05
CA LYS A 46 8.77 -7.72 -1.44
C LYS A 46 7.40 -8.05 -2.03
N ALA A 47 6.89 -9.25 -1.79
CA ALA A 47 5.56 -9.66 -2.23
C ALA A 47 4.48 -8.76 -1.60
N TRP A 48 4.53 -8.58 -0.27
CA TRP A 48 3.63 -7.68 0.44
C TRP A 48 3.69 -6.26 -0.13
N TYR A 49 4.89 -5.71 -0.32
CA TYR A 49 5.08 -4.37 -0.87
C TYR A 49 4.53 -4.24 -2.30
N GLY A 50 4.71 -5.29 -3.12
CA GLY A 50 4.19 -5.32 -4.48
C GLY A 50 2.66 -5.26 -4.53
N VAL A 51 1.98 -5.96 -3.62
CA VAL A 51 0.52 -5.89 -3.50
C VAL A 51 0.10 -4.52 -2.95
N ALA A 52 0.66 -4.11 -1.81
CA ALA A 52 0.28 -2.90 -1.11
C ALA A 52 0.42 -1.64 -1.98
N ARG A 53 1.49 -1.53 -2.79
CA ARG A 53 1.71 -0.35 -3.65
C ARG A 53 0.65 -0.17 -4.75
N ARG A 54 -0.06 -1.24 -5.11
CA ARG A 54 -1.12 -1.22 -6.14
C ARG A 54 -2.51 -1.26 -5.53
N ALA A 55 -2.60 -1.47 -4.22
CA ALA A 55 -3.87 -1.58 -3.53
C ALA A 55 -4.52 -0.21 -3.36
N GLN A 56 -5.85 -0.20 -3.49
CA GLN A 56 -6.71 0.95 -3.20
C GLN A 56 -7.64 0.62 -2.04
N TRP A 57 -7.06 0.14 -0.92
CA TRP A 57 -7.84 -0.21 0.26
C TRP A 57 -8.46 1.07 0.86
N ASN A 58 -9.74 0.99 1.21
CA ASN A 58 -10.52 2.07 1.82
C ASN A 58 -10.86 1.80 3.28
N ASN A 59 -10.70 0.56 3.74
CA ASN A 59 -10.99 0.13 5.10
C ASN A 59 -10.28 -1.21 5.41
N LEU A 60 -10.35 -1.64 6.68
CA LEU A 60 -9.74 -2.90 7.12
C LEU A 60 -10.36 -4.13 6.42
N VAL A 61 -11.65 -4.10 6.10
CA VAL A 61 -12.35 -5.24 5.47
C VAL A 61 -11.75 -5.53 4.09
N GLU A 62 -11.50 -4.48 3.29
CA GLU A 62 -10.83 -4.63 1.99
C GLU A 62 -9.38 -5.11 2.12
N ILE A 63 -8.68 -4.69 3.18
CA ILE A 63 -7.36 -5.26 3.50
C ILE A 63 -7.51 -6.77 3.76
N GLN A 64 -8.48 -7.17 4.57
CA GLN A 64 -8.70 -8.56 4.96
C GLN A 64 -9.12 -9.45 3.78
N GLN A 65 -9.74 -8.90 2.74
CA GLN A 65 -9.96 -9.62 1.47
C GLN A 65 -8.64 -10.03 0.80
N THR A 66 -7.57 -9.26 1.00
CA THR A 66 -6.23 -9.54 0.44
C THR A 66 -5.32 -10.27 1.45
N TYR A 67 -5.45 -9.92 2.73
CA TYR A 67 -4.66 -10.42 3.85
C TYR A 67 -5.62 -10.80 4.99
N PRO A 68 -6.21 -12.01 4.97
CA PRO A 68 -7.28 -12.38 5.90
C PRO A 68 -6.92 -12.27 7.39
N SER A 69 -5.64 -12.42 7.73
CA SER A 69 -5.15 -12.31 9.10
C SER A 69 -4.67 -10.90 9.47
N ALA A 70 -5.01 -9.87 8.67
CA ALA A 70 -4.66 -8.49 9.00
C ALA A 70 -5.56 -7.98 10.12
N GLU A 71 -4.96 -7.30 11.09
CA GLU A 71 -5.65 -6.85 12.30
C GLU A 71 -5.40 -5.36 12.55
N ALA A 72 -6.41 -4.67 13.07
CA ALA A 72 -6.25 -3.30 13.57
C ALA A 72 -5.82 -3.33 15.04
N VAL A 73 -4.72 -2.65 15.34
CA VAL A 73 -4.18 -2.48 16.70
C VAL A 73 -3.98 -0.99 16.95
N GLY A 74 -4.95 -0.37 17.62
CA GLY A 74 -5.02 1.08 17.76
C GLY A 74 -5.10 1.75 16.38
N ARG A 75 -4.17 2.68 16.11
CA ARG A 75 -4.07 3.37 14.80
C ARG A 75 -3.28 2.60 13.74
N TYR A 76 -2.83 1.39 14.05
CA TYR A 76 -1.99 0.58 13.17
C TYR A 76 -2.77 -0.61 12.61
N THR A 77 -2.33 -1.06 11.45
CA THR A 77 -2.70 -2.34 10.84
C THR A 77 -1.49 -3.25 10.87
N VAL A 78 -1.69 -4.47 11.34
CA VAL A 78 -0.65 -5.47 11.54
C VAL A 78 -0.88 -6.61 10.57
N PHE A 79 0.18 -6.97 9.84
CA PHE A 79 0.16 -8.04 8.85
C PHE A 79 1.05 -9.20 9.29
N ASN A 80 0.53 -10.41 9.13
CA ASN A 80 1.33 -11.63 9.31
C ASN A 80 2.15 -11.89 8.05
N ILE A 81 3.46 -11.91 8.20
CA ILE A 81 4.40 -12.12 7.10
C ILE A 81 5.13 -13.45 7.30
N LYS A 82 5.35 -14.17 6.19
CA LYS A 82 6.06 -15.47 6.16
C LYS A 82 5.44 -16.50 7.12
N GLY A 83 4.17 -16.86 6.90
CA GLY A 83 3.51 -17.90 7.70
C GLY A 83 3.50 -17.59 9.20
N ASN A 84 3.16 -16.34 9.55
CA ASN A 84 3.10 -15.85 10.94
C ASN A 84 4.44 -15.59 11.64
N ALA A 85 5.60 -15.81 10.99
CA ALA A 85 6.91 -15.60 11.61
C ALA A 85 7.22 -14.12 11.93
N TYR A 86 6.67 -13.20 11.14
CA TYR A 86 6.93 -11.76 11.25
C TYR A 86 5.64 -10.94 11.33
N ARG A 87 5.75 -9.76 11.95
CA ARG A 87 4.69 -8.75 12.08
C ARG A 87 5.13 -7.47 11.40
N LEU A 88 4.47 -7.13 10.29
CA LEU A 88 4.65 -5.82 9.66
C LEU A 88 3.60 -4.88 10.24
N VAL A 89 4.05 -3.83 10.90
CA VAL A 89 3.18 -2.82 11.50
C VAL A 89 3.17 -1.59 10.60
N ALA A 90 1.99 -1.20 10.12
CA ALA A 90 1.80 -0.04 9.27
C ALA A 90 0.67 0.86 9.78
N ARG A 91 0.77 2.17 9.54
CA ARG A 91 -0.37 3.08 9.65
C ARG A 91 -0.88 3.35 8.24
N ILE A 92 -2.18 3.23 8.04
CA ILE A 92 -2.82 3.38 6.74
C ILE A 92 -3.76 4.58 6.81
N GLU A 93 -3.49 5.58 5.98
CA GLU A 93 -4.37 6.72 5.77
C GLU A 93 -5.25 6.44 4.55
N TYR A 94 -6.42 5.84 4.78
CA TYR A 94 -7.30 5.36 3.71
C TYR A 94 -7.69 6.47 2.72
N HIS A 95 -8.05 7.66 3.21
CA HIS A 95 -8.48 8.78 2.36
C HIS A 95 -7.36 9.35 1.48
N LEU A 96 -6.11 9.25 1.95
CA LEU A 96 -4.93 9.73 1.23
C LEU A 96 -4.24 8.62 0.44
N HIS A 97 -4.68 7.36 0.62
CA HIS A 97 -4.00 6.16 0.16
C HIS A 97 -2.51 6.11 0.52
N ILE A 98 -2.14 6.53 1.73
CA ILE A 98 -0.74 6.50 2.19
C ILE A 98 -0.54 5.37 3.19
N ILE A 99 0.53 4.57 3.01
CA ILE A 99 0.89 3.49 3.92
C ILE A 99 2.26 3.79 4.54
N PHE A 100 2.23 4.13 5.83
CA PHE A 100 3.43 4.37 6.63
C PHE A 100 3.86 3.10 7.34
N ILE A 101 4.97 2.51 6.92
CA ILE A 101 5.57 1.36 7.62
C ILE A 101 6.25 1.86 8.90
N LYS A 102 5.73 1.43 10.05
CA LYS A 102 6.33 1.73 11.37
C LYS A 102 7.58 0.89 11.56
N GLU A 103 7.43 -0.44 11.54
CA GLU A 103 8.51 -1.39 11.77
C GLU A 103 8.08 -2.81 11.35
N VAL A 104 9.04 -3.72 11.22
CA VAL A 104 8.81 -5.17 11.10
C VAL A 104 9.46 -5.87 12.29
N PHE A 105 8.73 -6.79 12.93
CA PHE A 105 9.19 -7.54 14.10
C PHE A 105 9.17 -9.05 13.85
N PRO A 106 10.09 -9.84 14.44
CA PRO A 106 9.83 -11.23 14.78
C PRO A 106 8.58 -11.33 15.65
N HIS A 107 7.78 -12.39 15.46
CA HIS A 107 6.57 -12.60 16.25
C HIS A 107 6.83 -12.52 17.76
N ALA A 108 7.90 -13.17 18.24
CA ALA A 108 8.27 -13.16 19.66
C ALA A 108 8.69 -11.77 20.19
N GLU A 109 9.15 -10.85 19.34
CA GLU A 109 9.45 -9.47 19.76
C GLU A 109 8.20 -8.60 19.76
N TYR A 110 7.31 -8.83 18.80
CA TYR A 110 6.02 -8.15 18.72
C TYR A 110 5.15 -8.43 19.95
N ASP A 111 5.08 -9.69 20.39
CA ASP A 111 4.24 -10.14 21.53
C ASP A 111 4.69 -9.55 22.87
N LYS A 112 5.88 -8.94 22.94
CA LYS A 112 6.34 -8.22 24.14
C LYS A 112 5.65 -6.87 24.33
N ASP A 113 4.83 -6.43 23.37
CA ASP A 113 4.01 -5.22 23.41
C ASP A 113 4.74 -3.87 23.61
N LYS A 114 6.07 -3.88 23.68
CA LYS A 114 6.91 -2.67 23.84
C LYS A 114 6.87 -1.71 22.66
N TRP A 115 6.27 -2.12 21.55
CA TRP A 115 6.21 -1.35 20.31
C TRP A 115 4.93 -0.50 20.21
N LYS A 116 3.90 -0.78 21.02
CA LYS A 116 2.57 -0.17 20.92
C LYS A 116 2.65 1.35 21.07
#